data_AF-A0A1F8X5Z4-F1
#
_entry.id   AF-A0A1F8X5Z4-F1
#
_cell.length_a   1.000
_cell.length_b   1.000
_cell.length_c   1.000
_cell.angle_alpha   90.00
_cell.angle_beta   90.00
_cell.angle_gamma   90.00
#
_symmetry.space_group_name_H-M   'P 1'
#
loop_
_entity.id
_entity.type
_entity.pdbx_description
1 polymer ?
#
loop_
_entity_poly.entity_id
_entity_poly.type
_entity_poly.pdbx_seq_one_letter_code
_entity_poly.pdbx_strand_id
1 'polypeptide(L)'
;MRSSLKERVARLAGHVSRLEEAYQRHFVETLFECFSEEERLKRFEWVSHLVYPKSKWLKINNWMEEAFTEDMNKTPMGVAYMCCQVFGIDPNMISFLIKTAQHVKQRIRTRQRRHPERFAGSETVEA
;
A
#
# COMPACT_ATOMS: atom_id res chain seq x y z
N MET A 1 34.70 -15.06 18.61
CA MET A 1 34.03 -15.05 17.28
C MET A 1 33.20 -13.77 17.16
N ARG A 2 33.38 -12.98 16.10
CA ARG A 2 32.48 -11.84 15.82
C ARG A 2 31.12 -12.40 15.37
N SER A 3 30.05 -12.04 16.06
CA SER A 3 28.69 -12.46 15.68
C SER A 3 28.32 -11.94 14.29
N SER A 4 27.59 -12.73 13.51
CA SER A 4 27.15 -12.34 12.18
C SER A 4 26.23 -11.10 12.22
N LEU A 5 26.15 -10.34 11.13
CA LEU A 5 25.21 -9.20 11.03
C LEU A 5 23.77 -9.65 11.33
N LYS A 6 23.39 -10.83 10.83
CA LYS A 6 22.08 -11.43 11.05
C LYS A 6 21.79 -11.66 12.54
N GLU A 7 22.75 -12.22 13.29
CA GLU A 7 22.63 -12.42 14.74
C GLU A 7 22.52 -11.10 15.51
N ARG A 8 23.26 -10.07 15.08
CA ARG A 8 23.18 -8.73 15.70
C ARG A 8 21.81 -8.10 15.49
N VAL A 9 21.28 -8.18 14.27
CA VAL A 9 19.95 -7.66 13.93
C VAL A 9 18.85 -8.43 14.67
N ALA A 10 18.93 -9.77 14.71
CA ALA A 10 17.96 -10.58 15.43
C ALA A 10 17.92 -10.28 16.93
N ARG A 11 19.10 -10.08 17.56
CA ARG A 11 19.17 -9.68 18.98
C ARG A 11 18.55 -8.30 19.22
N LEU A 12 18.84 -7.32 18.37
CA LEU A 12 18.24 -5.99 18.48
C LEU A 12 16.71 -6.08 18.38
N ALA A 13 16.19 -6.79 17.37
CA ALA A 13 14.76 -7.00 17.20
C ALA A 13 14.13 -7.67 18.44
N GLY A 14 14.80 -8.68 19.01
CA GLY A 14 14.35 -9.35 20.23
C GLY A 14 14.41 -8.48 21.50
N HIS A 15 15.30 -7.48 21.56
CA HIS A 15 15.30 -6.50 22.64
C HIS A 15 14.14 -5.51 22.49
N VAL A 16 13.93 -4.99 21.28
CA VAL A 16 12.82 -4.06 20.99
C VAL A 16 11.48 -4.73 21.28
N SER A 17 11.28 -5.99 20.89
CA SER A 17 10.01 -6.70 21.09
C SER A 17 9.65 -6.98 22.56
N ARG A 18 10.59 -6.78 23.49
CA ARG A 18 10.37 -6.96 24.95
C ARG A 18 10.05 -5.64 25.65
N LEU A 19 10.17 -4.51 24.96
CA LEU A 19 9.79 -3.21 25.51
C LEU A 19 8.27 -3.10 25.60
N GLU A 20 7.76 -2.16 26.38
CA GLU A 20 6.33 -1.85 26.36
C GLU A 20 5.91 -1.27 25.00
N GLU A 21 4.64 -1.45 24.64
CA GLU A 21 4.13 -1.07 23.32
C GLU A 21 4.39 0.41 22.99
N ALA A 22 4.28 1.31 23.96
CA ALA A 22 4.59 2.73 23.77
C ALA A 22 6.04 2.96 23.30
N TYR A 23 7.01 2.24 23.90
CA TYR A 23 8.42 2.33 23.52
C TYR A 23 8.72 1.60 22.21
N GLN A 24 7.99 0.52 21.90
CA GLN A 24 8.08 -0.13 20.59
C GLN A 24 7.63 0.81 19.47
N ARG A 25 6.50 1.50 19.65
CA ARG A 25 5.99 2.50 18.70
C ARG A 25 6.98 3.65 18.55
N HIS A 26 7.47 4.20 19.66
CA HIS A 26 8.46 5.27 19.64
C HIS A 26 9.75 4.86 18.92
N PHE A 27 10.24 3.63 19.14
CA PHE A 27 11.39 3.11 18.40
C PHE A 27 11.15 3.08 16.88
N VAL A 28 9.97 2.63 16.45
CA VAL A 28 9.60 2.60 15.03
C VAL A 28 9.49 4.02 14.46
N GLU A 29 8.86 4.94 15.18
CA GLU A 29 8.76 6.35 14.78
C GLU A 29 10.14 6.98 14.61
N THR A 30 11.01 6.89 15.62
CA THR A 30 12.39 7.41 15.55
C THR A 30 13.20 6.75 14.42
N LEU A 31 13.05 5.45 14.22
CA LEU A 31 13.71 4.75 13.11
C LEU A 31 13.26 5.30 11.75
N PHE A 32 11.95 5.53 11.57
CA PHE A 32 11.43 6.09 10.33
C PHE A 32 11.80 7.56 10.16
N GLU A 33 11.95 8.32 11.24
CA GLU A 33 12.42 9.71 11.21
C GLU A 33 13.81 9.86 10.58
N CYS A 34 14.69 8.86 10.77
CA CYS A 34 16.03 8.85 10.18
C CYS A 34 16.05 8.69 8.64
N PHE A 35 14.92 8.37 8.01
CA PHE A 35 14.82 8.20 6.56
C PHE A 35 14.21 9.42 5.87
N SER A 36 14.61 9.66 4.62
CA SER A 36 13.92 10.59 3.72
C SER A 36 12.50 10.11 3.38
N GLU A 37 11.62 11.00 2.90
CA GLU A 37 10.24 10.63 2.56
C GLU A 37 10.17 9.50 1.52
N GLU A 38 11.04 9.53 0.51
CA GLU A 38 11.12 8.48 -0.52
C GLU A 38 11.53 7.12 0.09
N GLU A 39 12.51 7.12 1.00
CA GLU A 39 12.95 5.91 1.69
C GLU A 39 11.89 5.37 2.64
N ARG A 40 11.18 6.26 3.37
CA ARG A 40 10.07 5.85 4.24
C ARG A 40 9.00 5.11 3.47
N LEU A 41 8.63 5.59 2.27
CA LEU A 41 7.65 4.91 1.41
C LEU A 41 8.13 3.51 0.98
N LYS A 42 9.38 3.39 0.53
CA LYS A 42 9.96 2.09 0.13
C LYS A 42 10.02 1.11 1.31
N ARG A 43 10.41 1.57 2.50
CA ARG A 43 10.49 0.75 3.72
C ARG A 43 9.10 0.37 4.23
N PHE A 44 8.13 1.28 4.16
CA PHE A 44 6.75 1.01 4.51
C PHE A 44 6.15 -0.08 3.61
N GLU A 45 6.42 -0.04 2.30
CA GLU A 45 6.01 -1.10 1.37
C GLU A 45 6.62 -2.46 1.74
N TRP A 46 7.88 -2.50 2.17
CA TRP A 46 8.50 -3.75 2.62
C TRP A 46 7.83 -4.30 3.87
N VAL A 47 7.55 -3.44 4.86
CA VAL A 47 6.88 -3.84 6.10
C VAL A 47 5.45 -4.30 5.83
N SER A 48 4.72 -3.63 4.92
CA SER A 48 3.35 -4.04 4.57
C SER A 48 3.31 -5.42 3.87
N HIS A 49 4.37 -5.80 3.15
CA HIS A 49 4.55 -7.15 2.60
C HIS A 49 4.93 -8.22 3.63
N LEU A 50 5.42 -7.82 4.81
CA LEU A 50 5.63 -8.74 5.94
C LEU A 50 4.32 -9.03 6.68
N VAL A 51 3.44 -8.03 6.78
CA VAL A 51 2.13 -8.16 7.45
C VAL A 51 1.11 -8.86 6.54
N TYR A 52 1.13 -8.59 5.23
CA TYR A 52 0.25 -9.23 4.26
C TYR A 52 1.06 -9.80 3.08
N PRO A 53 0.79 -11.06 2.67
CA PRO A 53 1.55 -11.69 1.59
C PRO A 53 1.36 -10.94 0.26
N LYS A 54 2.39 -10.98 -0.60
CA LYS A 54 2.38 -10.35 -1.94
C LYS A 54 1.14 -10.72 -2.77
N SER A 55 0.64 -11.96 -2.62
CA SER A 55 -0.59 -12.42 -3.29
C SER A 55 -1.84 -11.65 -2.85
N LYS A 56 -1.94 -11.25 -1.57
CA LYS A 56 -3.04 -10.41 -1.07
C LYS A 56 -2.95 -9.01 -1.67
N TRP A 57 -1.75 -8.44 -1.75
CA TRP A 57 -1.53 -7.14 -2.38
C TRP A 57 -1.83 -7.12 -3.88
N LEU A 58 -1.52 -8.21 -4.60
CA LEU A 58 -1.90 -8.34 -6.00
C LEU A 58 -3.42 -8.34 -6.17
N LYS A 59 -4.16 -9.08 -5.32
CA LYS A 59 -5.63 -9.07 -5.32
C LYS A 59 -6.20 -7.68 -5.02
N ILE A 60 -5.65 -6.97 -4.04
CA ILE A 60 -6.05 -5.59 -3.71
C ILE A 60 -5.83 -4.66 -4.91
N ASN A 61 -4.66 -4.73 -5.56
CA ASN A 61 -4.37 -3.89 -6.72
C ASN A 61 -5.32 -4.17 -7.89
N ASN A 62 -5.58 -5.45 -8.18
CA ASN A 62 -6.51 -5.83 -9.25
C ASN A 62 -7.94 -5.36 -8.95
N TRP A 63 -8.38 -5.55 -7.71
CA TRP A 63 -9.70 -5.10 -7.27
C TRP A 63 -9.85 -3.58 -7.34
N MET A 64 -8.83 -2.81 -6.94
CA MET A 64 -8.83 -1.34 -7.11
C MET A 64 -8.87 -0.95 -8.59
N GLU A 65 -8.17 -1.69 -9.45
CA GLU A 65 -8.16 -1.46 -10.89
C GLU A 65 -9.53 -1.71 -11.51
N GLU A 66 -10.21 -2.79 -11.13
CA GLU A 66 -11.60 -3.09 -11.50
C GLU A 66 -12.54 -1.98 -11.03
N ALA A 67 -12.46 -1.58 -9.75
CA ALA A 67 -13.33 -0.55 -9.18
C ALA A 67 -13.25 0.80 -9.91
N PHE A 68 -12.06 1.19 -10.36
CA PHE A 68 -11.86 2.39 -11.18
C PHE A 68 -12.21 2.19 -12.66
N THR A 69 -12.01 0.99 -13.20
CA THR A 69 -12.39 0.68 -14.59
C THR A 69 -13.92 0.72 -14.74
N GLU A 70 -14.66 0.25 -13.74
CA GLU A 70 -16.11 0.36 -13.67
C GLU A 70 -16.59 1.81 -13.51
N ASP A 71 -15.90 2.60 -12.67
CA ASP A 71 -16.25 4.00 -12.44
C ASP A 71 -15.02 4.85 -12.13
N MET A 72 -14.58 5.59 -13.15
CA MET A 72 -13.44 6.50 -13.06
C MET A 72 -13.71 7.76 -12.23
N ASN A 73 -14.96 8.04 -11.83
CA ASN A 73 -15.31 9.19 -10.99
C ASN A 73 -15.07 8.91 -9.50
N LYS A 74 -15.00 7.63 -9.08
CA LYS A 74 -14.66 7.25 -7.70
C LYS A 74 -13.36 7.92 -7.25
N THR A 75 -13.34 8.43 -6.01
CA THR A 75 -12.13 9.05 -5.45
C THR A 75 -11.17 7.99 -4.91
N PRO A 76 -9.84 8.22 -4.97
CA PRO A 76 -8.87 7.32 -4.33
C PRO A 76 -9.13 7.09 -2.85
N MET A 77 -9.62 8.12 -2.14
CA MET A 77 -10.03 8.02 -0.75
C MET A 77 -11.20 7.04 -0.58
N GLY A 78 -12.27 7.19 -1.36
CA GLY A 78 -13.42 6.30 -1.30
C GLY A 78 -13.05 4.83 -1.59
N VAL A 79 -12.24 4.61 -2.64
CA VAL A 79 -11.78 3.25 -3.00
C VAL A 79 -10.90 2.64 -1.92
N ALA A 80 -10.03 3.43 -1.26
CA ALA A 80 -9.22 2.95 -0.15
C ALA A 80 -10.08 2.52 1.06
N TYR A 81 -11.11 3.29 1.43
CA TYR A 81 -12.03 2.90 2.50
C TYR A 81 -12.82 1.63 2.18
N MET A 82 -13.34 1.53 0.95
CA MET A 82 -14.01 0.31 0.50
C MET A 82 -13.07 -0.89 0.52
N CYS A 83 -11.79 -0.70 0.13
CA CYS A 83 -10.78 -1.75 0.21
C CYS A 83 -10.57 -2.24 1.66
N CYS A 84 -10.57 -1.36 2.66
CA CYS A 84 -10.47 -1.76 4.06
C CYS A 84 -11.62 -2.69 4.46
N GLN A 85 -12.85 -2.36 4.05
CA GLN A 85 -14.04 -3.15 4.34
C GLN A 85 -14.03 -4.51 3.62
N VAL A 86 -13.70 -4.53 2.33
CA VAL A 86 -13.73 -5.74 1.49
C VAL A 86 -12.63 -6.73 1.89
N PHE A 87 -11.42 -6.26 2.18
CA PHE A 87 -10.25 -7.11 2.43
C PHE A 87 -9.88 -7.25 3.91
N GLY A 88 -10.66 -6.65 4.81
CA GLY A 88 -10.39 -6.61 6.25
C GLY A 88 -9.01 -6.05 6.54
N ILE A 89 -8.65 -4.93 5.88
CA ILE A 89 -7.37 -4.27 6.11
C ILE A 89 -7.52 -3.29 7.29
N ASP A 90 -6.51 -3.27 8.15
CA ASP A 90 -6.43 -2.36 9.28
C ASP A 90 -6.63 -0.90 8.83
N PRO A 91 -7.57 -0.14 9.43
CA PRO A 91 -7.82 1.26 9.10
C PRO A 91 -6.59 2.17 9.21
N ASN A 92 -5.61 1.84 10.03
CA ASN A 92 -4.35 2.59 10.15
C ASN A 92 -3.53 2.57 8.84
N MET A 93 -3.82 1.62 7.94
CA MET A 93 -3.20 1.56 6.62
C MET A 93 -3.89 2.45 5.58
N ILE A 94 -4.93 3.21 5.95
CA ILE A 94 -5.72 3.98 5.00
C ILE A 94 -4.85 4.95 4.19
N SER A 95 -3.90 5.64 4.82
CA SER A 95 -2.99 6.57 4.13
C SER A 95 -2.16 5.88 3.04
N PHE A 96 -1.73 4.64 3.29
CA PHE A 96 -1.02 3.84 2.29
C PHE A 96 -1.96 3.41 1.17
N LEU A 97 -3.15 2.90 1.51
CA LEU A 97 -4.14 2.47 0.52
C LEU A 97 -4.61 3.62 -0.37
N ILE A 98 -4.71 4.84 0.17
CA ILE A 98 -5.00 6.04 -0.62
C ILE A 98 -3.90 6.27 -1.66
N LYS A 99 -2.63 6.23 -1.27
CA LYS A 99 -1.50 6.36 -2.21
C LYS A 99 -1.49 5.24 -3.25
N THR A 100 -1.78 4.00 -2.84
CA THR A 100 -1.94 2.86 -3.76
C THR A 100 -3.06 3.12 -4.77
N ALA A 101 -4.24 3.53 -4.30
CA ALA A 101 -5.39 3.83 -5.16
C ALA A 101 -5.10 5.00 -6.13
N GLN A 102 -4.38 6.03 -5.69
CA GLN A 102 -3.91 7.12 -6.55
C GLN A 102 -3.01 6.60 -7.68
N HIS A 103 -2.03 5.75 -7.36
CA HIS A 103 -1.13 5.16 -8.36
C HIS A 103 -1.87 4.26 -9.35
N VAL A 104 -2.80 3.43 -8.88
CA VAL A 104 -3.64 2.57 -9.73
C VAL A 104 -4.47 3.43 -10.68
N LYS A 105 -5.17 4.45 -10.17
CA LYS A 105 -5.99 5.36 -11.00
C LYS A 105 -5.14 6.10 -12.04
N GLN A 106 -3.94 6.54 -11.66
CA GLN A 106 -3.02 7.20 -12.60
C GLN A 106 -2.51 6.26 -13.68
N ARG A 107 -2.25 4.98 -13.34
CA ARG A 107 -1.87 3.95 -14.31
C ARG A 107 -2.98 3.71 -15.34
N ILE A 108 -4.24 3.63 -14.89
CA ILE A 108 -5.41 3.48 -15.77
C ILE A 108 -5.53 4.69 -16.71
N ARG A 109 -5.49 5.92 -16.19
CA ARG A 109 -5.51 7.14 -17.01
C ARG A 109 -4.41 7.17 -18.05
N THR A 110 -3.20 6.74 -17.67
CA THR A 110 -2.07 6.68 -18.59
C THR A 110 -2.29 5.65 -19.70
N ARG A 111 -2.87 4.48 -19.38
CA ARG A 111 -3.25 3.47 -20.37
C ARG A 111 -4.34 3.98 -21.32
N GLN A 112 -5.39 4.62 -20.80
CA GLN A 112 -6.46 5.21 -21.59
C GLN A 112 -5.95 6.27 -22.57
N ARG A 113 -4.99 7.12 -22.14
CA ARG A 113 -4.36 8.11 -23.02
C ARG A 113 -3.48 7.50 -24.11
N ARG A 114 -2.83 6.36 -23.84
CA ARG A 114 -1.92 5.69 -24.78
C ARG A 114 -2.64 4.76 -25.76
N HIS A 115 -3.79 4.21 -25.35
CA HIS A 115 -4.57 3.24 -26.12
C HIS A 115 -6.06 3.59 -26.11
N PRO A 116 -6.47 4.77 -26.61
CA PRO A 116 -7.87 5.21 -26.59
C PRO A 116 -8.80 4.23 -27.31
N GLU A 117 -8.32 3.52 -28.34
CA GLU A 117 -9.06 2.52 -29.12
C GLU A 117 -9.62 1.36 -28.28
N ARG A 118 -8.99 1.04 -27.14
CA ARG A 118 -9.45 -0.03 -26.25
C ARG A 118 -10.53 0.40 -25.26
N PHE A 119 -10.81 1.70 -25.17
CA PHE A 119 -11.73 2.28 -24.20
C PHE A 119 -12.87 3.08 -24.87
N ALA A 120 -12.83 3.27 -26.18
CA ALA A 120 -13.86 3.96 -26.96
C ALA A 120 -15.20 3.20 -27.09
N GLY A 121 -15.34 2.01 -26.47
CA GLY A 121 -16.52 1.14 -26.58
C GLY A 121 -17.54 1.26 -25.45
N SER A 122 -17.37 2.15 -24.47
CA SER A 122 -18.33 2.33 -23.36
C SER A 122 -19.24 3.56 -23.51
N GLU A 123 -19.19 4.25 -24.65
CA GLU A 123 -20.12 5.32 -25.02
C GLU A 123 -20.97 4.87 -26.20
N THR A 124 -21.86 3.90 -25.97
CA THR A 124 -23.06 3.69 -26.81
C THR A 124 -24.00 2.78 -26.05
N VAL A 125 -24.95 3.35 -25.29
CA VAL A 125 -26.38 2.96 -25.25
C VAL A 125 -27.16 4.16 -24.64
N GLU A 126 -27.83 4.91 -25.54
CA GLU A 126 -29.21 5.47 -25.48
C GLU A 126 -29.64 6.34 -24.26
N ALA A 127 -30.37 7.45 -24.41
CA ALA A 127 -31.13 8.04 -25.52
C ALA A 127 -31.19 9.58 -25.39
#